data_AF-A0A0C9VYT7-F1
#
_entry.id   AF-A0A0C9VYT7-F1
#
_cell.length_a   1.000
_cell.length_b   1.000
_cell.length_c   1.000
_cell.angle_alpha   90.00
_cell.angle_beta   90.00
_cell.angle_gamma   90.00
#
_symmetry.space_group_name_H-M   'P 1'
#
loop_
_entity.id
_entity.type
_entity.pdbx_description
1 polymer ?
#
loop_
_entity_poly.entity_id
_entity_poly.type
_entity_poly.pdbx_seq_one_letter_code
_entity_poly.pdbx_strand_id
1 'polypeptide(L)'
;DLGTGERLQSAQLRRSIESTPWNRFQHVIFVPGLFHLKMACADAIWRCFLHPLAAREDETSLMRDVTYLRPKETGVYCSKPGFRRMHQLIGHAGTCRRLDCWRAHLHSKNSKYTDLGTFADSKPSLDELRSLADELAQNYVATHRLHRMRRRPAKERDLQFENALLLNKYFLLYEELSYAMNCGDIGRVETCIVSWIPILKAVGKHKYATHMTNFLLNVHFVYPSGLKRAVRYHMLVNPTGK
;
A
#
# COMPACT_ATOMS: atom_id res chain seq x y z
N ASP A 1 -7.80 -17.86 5.20
CA ASP A 1 -7.32 -16.60 5.84
C ASP A 1 -6.07 -16.90 6.69
N LEU A 2 -5.50 -15.93 7.40
CA LEU A 2 -4.31 -16.17 8.24
C LEU A 2 -4.55 -17.21 9.34
N GLY A 3 -5.76 -17.25 9.92
CA GLY A 3 -6.11 -18.24 10.94
C GLY A 3 -6.06 -19.67 10.39
N THR A 4 -6.40 -19.86 9.11
CA THR A 4 -6.17 -21.15 8.42
C THR A 4 -4.69 -21.53 8.39
N GLY A 5 -3.82 -20.58 8.03
CA GLY A 5 -2.38 -20.80 7.98
C GLY A 5 -1.78 -21.14 9.34
N GLU A 6 -2.19 -20.44 10.40
CA GLU A 6 -1.77 -20.71 11.78
C GLU A 6 -2.21 -22.11 12.25
N ARG A 7 -3.44 -22.52 11.92
CA ARG A 7 -3.94 -23.86 12.24
C ARG A 7 -3.17 -24.95 11.51
N LEU A 8 -2.85 -24.75 10.22
CA LEU A 8 -2.02 -25.68 9.46
C LEU A 8 -0.62 -25.82 10.07
N GLN A 9 0.04 -24.70 10.35
CA GLN A 9 1.37 -24.70 10.96
C GLN A 9 1.36 -25.38 12.33
N SER A 10 0.33 -25.12 13.15
CA SER A 10 0.16 -25.79 14.44
C SER A 10 -0.02 -27.30 14.29
N ALA A 11 -0.78 -27.74 13.29
CA ALA A 11 -0.94 -29.17 12.99
C ALA A 11 0.37 -29.80 12.55
N GLN A 12 1.11 -29.17 11.63
CA GLN A 12 2.43 -29.63 11.18
C GLN A 12 3.44 -29.69 12.34
N LEU A 13 3.43 -28.70 13.24
CA LEU A 13 4.31 -28.67 14.41
C LEU A 13 4.01 -29.83 15.37
N ARG A 14 2.72 -30.06 15.69
CA ARG A 14 2.31 -31.18 16.56
C ARG A 14 2.68 -32.54 15.97
N ARG A 15 2.62 -32.65 14.64
CA ARG A 15 2.96 -33.89 13.93
C ARG A 15 4.44 -34.00 13.58
N SER A 16 5.29 -33.05 13.97
CA SER A 16 6.71 -33.05 13.60
C SER A 16 7.50 -34.30 14.05
N ILE A 17 7.01 -35.01 15.07
CA ILE A 17 7.56 -36.27 15.59
C ILE A 17 7.29 -37.49 14.68
N GLU A 18 6.33 -37.38 13.77
CA GLU A 18 5.93 -38.49 12.89
C GLU A 18 7.06 -38.87 11.92
N SER A 19 7.20 -40.18 11.65
CA SER A 19 8.33 -40.73 10.91
C SER A 19 8.38 -40.30 9.44
N THR A 20 7.23 -40.05 8.80
CA THR A 20 7.17 -39.75 7.36
C THR A 20 6.76 -38.30 7.08
N PRO A 21 7.28 -37.65 6.00
CA PRO A 21 6.81 -36.35 5.53
C PRO A 21 5.30 -36.27 5.31
N TRP A 22 4.69 -37.38 4.89
CA TRP A 22 3.25 -37.49 4.67
C TRP A 22 2.47 -37.33 5.97
N ASN A 23 2.84 -38.07 7.00
CA ASN A 23 2.21 -37.98 8.33
C ASN A 23 2.50 -36.63 9.00
N ARG A 24 3.65 -36.00 8.70
CA ARG A 24 3.96 -34.62 9.11
C ARG A 24 3.16 -33.54 8.36
N PHE A 25 2.32 -33.91 7.40
CA PHE A 25 1.59 -33.00 6.51
C PHE A 25 2.48 -31.99 5.77
N GLN A 26 3.73 -32.34 5.46
CA GLN A 26 4.66 -31.44 4.76
C GLN A 26 4.21 -31.15 3.31
N HIS A 27 3.39 -32.02 2.73
CA HIS A 27 2.80 -31.84 1.39
C HIS A 27 1.70 -30.77 1.36
N VAL A 28 1.16 -30.35 2.52
CA VAL A 28 0.12 -29.34 2.61
C VAL A 28 0.77 -27.96 2.73
N ILE A 29 0.64 -27.14 1.69
CA ILE A 29 1.23 -25.81 1.63
C ILE A 29 0.14 -24.75 1.77
N PHE A 30 0.33 -23.83 2.72
CA PHE A 30 -0.54 -22.66 2.85
C PHE A 30 -0.16 -21.59 1.83
N VAL A 31 -1.14 -21.14 1.05
CA VAL A 31 -1.03 -19.99 0.15
C VAL A 31 -1.81 -18.81 0.75
N PRO A 32 -1.18 -17.64 0.93
CA PRO A 32 -1.85 -16.51 1.57
C PRO A 32 -2.95 -15.93 0.68
N GLY A 33 -4.12 -15.66 1.30
CA GLY A 33 -5.20 -14.96 0.62
C GLY A 33 -4.92 -13.46 0.50
N LEU A 34 -4.68 -12.98 -0.72
CA LEU A 34 -4.30 -11.59 -1.00
C LEU A 34 -5.36 -10.55 -0.60
N PHE A 35 -6.64 -10.92 -0.56
CA PHE A 35 -7.69 -10.05 -0.04
C PHE A 35 -7.43 -9.64 1.43
N HIS A 36 -7.01 -10.58 2.28
CA HIS A 36 -6.71 -10.29 3.68
C HIS A 36 -5.46 -9.42 3.83
N LEU A 37 -4.47 -9.61 2.96
CA LEU A 37 -3.32 -8.72 2.88
C LEU A 37 -3.77 -7.29 2.54
N LYS A 38 -4.58 -7.12 1.49
CA LYS A 38 -5.14 -5.81 1.10
C LYS A 38 -5.95 -5.17 2.23
N MET A 39 -6.73 -5.96 2.99
CA MET A 39 -7.41 -5.47 4.19
C MET A 39 -6.43 -4.98 5.27
N ALA A 40 -5.36 -5.74 5.52
CA ALA A 40 -4.34 -5.36 6.50
C ALA A 40 -3.58 -4.09 6.08
N CYS A 41 -3.29 -3.92 4.79
CA CYS A 41 -2.67 -2.70 4.25
C CYS A 41 -3.57 -1.47 4.43
N ALA A 42 -4.88 -1.59 4.16
CA ALA A 42 -5.84 -0.50 4.40
C ALA A 42 -5.92 -0.13 5.90
N ASP A 43 -5.94 -1.12 6.79
CA ASP A 43 -5.90 -0.90 8.24
C ASP A 43 -4.57 -0.27 8.69
N ALA A 44 -3.46 -0.61 8.04
CA ALA A 44 -2.16 0.00 8.32
C ALA A 44 -2.14 1.50 7.98
N ILE A 45 -2.71 1.89 6.83
CA ILE A 45 -2.87 3.31 6.48
C ILE A 45 -3.72 4.03 7.51
N TRP A 46 -4.84 3.44 7.92
CA TRP A 46 -5.68 4.01 8.99
C TRP A 46 -4.88 4.20 10.29
N ARG A 47 -4.09 3.20 10.70
CA ARG A 47 -3.24 3.26 11.89
C ARG A 47 -2.15 4.33 11.83
N CYS A 48 -1.67 4.67 10.63
CA CYS A 48 -0.65 5.70 10.44
C CYS A 48 -1.24 7.10 10.42
N PHE A 49 -2.35 7.31 9.70
CA PHE A 49 -2.78 8.66 9.29
C PHE A 49 -4.13 9.11 9.87
N LEU A 50 -4.83 8.23 10.59
CA LEU A 50 -6.13 8.56 11.20
C LEU A 50 -6.22 8.12 12.66
N HIS A 51 -5.65 6.98 13.05
CA HIS A 51 -5.76 6.50 14.43
C HIS A 51 -5.09 7.44 15.45
N PRO A 52 -3.82 7.88 15.28
CA PRO A 52 -3.17 8.75 16.25
C PRO A 52 -3.81 10.14 16.24
N LEU A 53 -4.04 10.74 17.42
CA LEU A 53 -4.61 12.09 17.51
C LEU A 53 -3.72 13.13 16.81
N ALA A 54 -2.41 13.06 17.04
CA ALA A 54 -1.43 13.94 16.41
C ALA A 54 -1.41 13.85 14.87
N ALA A 55 -1.87 12.75 14.27
CA ALA A 55 -1.93 12.62 12.81
C ALA A 55 -3.11 13.39 12.17
N ARG A 56 -3.96 14.02 12.98
CA ARG A 56 -5.19 14.71 12.56
C ARG A 56 -5.10 16.23 12.65
N GLU A 57 -4.00 16.74 13.19
CA GLU A 57 -3.84 18.16 13.54
C GLU A 57 -3.47 19.01 12.32
N ASP A 58 -2.73 18.45 11.38
CA ASP A 58 -2.28 19.17 10.18
C ASP A 58 -3.45 19.53 9.24
N GLU A 59 -3.38 20.72 8.63
CA GLU A 59 -4.32 21.17 7.60
C GLU A 59 -4.28 20.29 6.34
N THR A 60 -3.18 19.59 6.11
CA THR A 60 -3.02 18.63 5.02
C THR A 60 -3.20 17.17 5.48
N SER A 61 -3.71 16.94 6.70
CA SER A 61 -3.95 15.59 7.22
C SER A 61 -5.03 14.84 6.44
N LEU A 62 -4.99 13.50 6.51
CA LEU A 62 -6.05 12.67 5.92
C LEU A 62 -7.41 12.93 6.59
N MET A 63 -7.41 13.36 7.86
CA MET A 63 -8.65 13.70 8.56
C MET A 63 -9.34 14.91 7.93
N ARG A 64 -8.59 15.90 7.43
CA ARG A 64 -9.15 17.03 6.68
C ARG A 64 -9.84 16.55 5.40
N ASP A 65 -9.23 15.63 4.65
CA ASP A 65 -9.89 15.03 3.47
C ASP A 65 -11.22 14.35 3.86
N VAL A 66 -11.24 13.64 5.00
CA VAL A 66 -12.46 12.98 5.52
C VAL A 66 -13.56 14.01 5.78
N THR A 67 -13.24 15.20 6.29
CA THR A 67 -14.26 16.24 6.53
C THR A 67 -14.95 16.72 5.24
N TYR A 68 -14.27 16.66 4.10
CA TYR A 68 -14.85 17.00 2.81
C TYR A 68 -15.53 15.81 2.13
N LEU A 69 -14.86 14.65 2.12
CA LEU A 69 -15.32 13.47 1.37
C LEU A 69 -16.43 12.68 2.10
N ARG A 70 -16.44 12.73 3.44
CA ARG A 70 -17.30 11.94 4.33
C ARG A 70 -17.68 12.74 5.60
N PRO A 71 -18.26 13.95 5.49
CA PRO A 71 -18.51 14.85 6.62
C PRO A 71 -19.33 14.22 7.75
N LYS A 72 -20.25 13.31 7.42
CA LYS A 72 -21.14 12.62 8.37
C LYS A 72 -20.52 11.39 9.04
N GLU A 73 -19.32 10.97 8.63
CA GLU A 73 -18.65 9.76 9.13
C GLU A 73 -17.34 10.05 9.88
N THR A 74 -17.02 11.30 10.20
CA THR A 74 -15.75 11.67 10.85
C THR A 74 -15.46 10.84 12.11
N GLY A 75 -16.46 10.67 12.99
CA GLY A 75 -16.36 9.82 14.18
C GLY A 75 -16.08 8.33 13.88
N VAL A 76 -16.56 7.82 12.74
CA VAL A 76 -16.31 6.45 12.28
C VAL A 76 -14.85 6.28 11.85
N TYR A 77 -14.28 7.27 11.16
CA TYR A 77 -12.86 7.25 10.78
C TYR A 77 -11.92 7.47 11.97
N CYS A 78 -12.35 8.23 12.98
CA CYS A 78 -11.64 8.40 14.24
C CYS A 78 -11.54 7.12 15.08
N SER A 79 -12.42 6.14 14.86
CA SER A 79 -12.54 4.93 15.67
C SER A 79 -12.06 3.67 14.95
N LYS A 80 -12.86 3.07 14.06
CA LYS A 80 -12.45 1.89 13.26
C LYS A 80 -13.33 1.78 12.01
N PRO A 81 -12.98 2.47 10.91
CA PRO A 81 -13.87 2.59 9.74
C PRO A 81 -14.11 1.28 8.99
N GLY A 82 -13.24 0.29 9.18
CA GLY A 82 -13.29 -0.98 8.48
C GLY A 82 -12.76 -0.89 7.05
N PHE A 83 -12.65 -2.06 6.40
CA PHE A 83 -11.96 -2.17 5.12
C PHE A 83 -12.60 -1.36 4.00
N ARG A 84 -13.92 -1.50 3.79
CA ARG A 84 -14.60 -0.88 2.63
C ARG A 84 -14.48 0.64 2.64
N ARG A 85 -14.66 1.25 3.81
CA ARG A 85 -14.51 2.70 4.00
C ARG A 85 -13.09 3.16 3.73
N MET A 86 -12.09 2.49 4.31
CA MET A 86 -10.68 2.82 4.04
C MET A 86 -10.29 2.63 2.58
N HIS A 87 -10.74 1.54 1.95
CA HIS A 87 -10.48 1.28 0.53
C HIS A 87 -10.99 2.42 -0.36
N GLN A 88 -12.22 2.88 -0.13
CA GLN A 88 -12.81 4.00 -0.86
C GLN A 88 -12.12 5.32 -0.54
N LEU A 89 -11.82 5.58 0.74
CA LEU A 89 -11.14 6.80 1.15
C LEU A 89 -9.77 6.92 0.49
N ILE A 90 -8.95 5.86 0.52
CA ILE A 90 -7.63 5.84 -0.11
C ILE A 90 -7.73 6.18 -1.59
N GLY A 91 -8.67 5.55 -2.32
CA GLY A 91 -8.85 5.81 -3.75
C GLY A 91 -9.32 7.23 -4.06
N HIS A 92 -10.33 7.73 -3.35
CA HIS A 92 -10.87 9.07 -3.59
C HIS A 92 -9.89 10.17 -3.16
N ALA A 93 -9.41 10.12 -1.91
CA ALA A 93 -8.46 11.11 -1.39
C ALA A 93 -7.14 11.07 -2.17
N GLY A 94 -6.63 9.87 -2.51
CA GLY A 94 -5.44 9.74 -3.33
C GLY A 94 -5.58 10.37 -4.70
N THR A 95 -6.72 10.17 -5.36
CA THR A 95 -6.99 10.79 -6.67
C THR A 95 -7.01 12.32 -6.56
N CYS A 96 -7.76 12.88 -5.60
CA CYS A 96 -7.82 14.32 -5.37
C CYS A 96 -6.43 14.91 -5.08
N ARG A 97 -5.65 14.28 -4.19
CA ARG A 97 -4.30 14.73 -3.83
C ARG A 97 -3.34 14.72 -5.01
N ARG A 98 -3.36 13.67 -5.83
CA ARG A 98 -2.51 13.60 -7.03
C ARG A 98 -2.88 14.69 -8.03
N LEU A 99 -4.17 14.92 -8.27
CA LEU A 99 -4.62 16.01 -9.14
C LEU A 99 -4.17 17.38 -8.61
N ASP A 100 -4.21 17.58 -7.29
CA ASP A 100 -3.69 18.82 -6.69
C ASP A 100 -2.17 18.95 -6.82
N CYS A 101 -1.41 17.84 -6.67
CA CYS A 101 0.04 17.84 -6.93
C CYS A 101 0.34 18.22 -8.38
N TRP A 102 -0.41 17.68 -9.35
CA TRP A 102 -0.32 18.07 -10.77
C TRP A 102 -0.56 19.57 -10.93
N ARG A 103 -1.64 20.10 -10.36
CA ARG A 103 -2.00 21.53 -10.44
C ARG A 103 -0.87 22.40 -9.88
N ALA A 104 -0.40 22.09 -8.67
CA ALA A 104 0.65 22.85 -8.00
C ALA A 104 1.98 22.80 -8.76
N HIS A 105 2.36 21.63 -9.26
CA HIS A 105 3.61 21.44 -10.01
C HIS A 105 3.60 22.20 -11.34
N LEU A 106 2.51 22.10 -12.10
CA LEU A 106 2.34 22.81 -13.36
C LEU A 106 2.41 24.33 -13.16
N HIS A 107 1.67 24.85 -12.17
CA HIS A 107 1.70 26.27 -11.83
C HIS A 107 3.12 26.73 -11.43
N SER A 108 3.87 25.91 -10.69
CA SER A 108 5.25 26.22 -10.30
C SER A 108 6.22 26.30 -11.49
N LYS A 109 5.95 25.54 -12.56
CA LYS A 109 6.74 25.58 -13.79
C LYS A 109 6.37 26.75 -14.70
N ASN A 110 5.08 27.02 -14.81
CA ASN A 110 4.56 28.10 -15.63
C ASN A 110 3.27 28.62 -15.00
N SER A 111 3.32 29.87 -14.54
CA SER A 111 2.20 30.54 -13.88
C SER A 111 0.95 30.67 -14.76
N LYS A 112 1.06 30.47 -16.08
CA LYS A 112 -0.09 30.36 -16.99
C LYS A 112 -1.01 29.18 -16.65
N TYR A 113 -0.48 28.09 -16.11
CA TYR A 113 -1.26 26.91 -15.76
C TYR A 113 -1.88 27.05 -14.36
N THR A 114 -2.95 27.83 -14.27
CA THR A 114 -3.70 28.07 -13.02
C THR A 114 -4.53 26.86 -12.58
N ASP A 115 -4.95 26.05 -13.53
CA ASP A 115 -5.75 24.84 -13.34
C ASP A 115 -5.37 23.76 -14.36
N LEU A 116 -5.85 22.54 -14.11
CA LEU A 116 -5.56 21.39 -14.97
C LEU A 116 -6.24 21.47 -16.35
N GLY A 117 -7.35 22.20 -16.48
CA GLY A 117 -8.07 22.38 -17.74
C GLY A 117 -7.23 23.20 -18.72
N THR A 118 -6.67 24.31 -18.25
CA THR A 118 -5.79 25.18 -19.04
C THR A 118 -4.55 24.43 -19.57
N PHE A 119 -3.99 23.50 -18.78
CA PHE A 119 -2.91 22.63 -19.25
C PHE A 119 -3.40 21.56 -20.24
N ALA A 120 -4.55 20.94 -19.99
CA ALA A 120 -5.12 19.97 -20.93
C ALA A 120 -5.41 20.60 -22.30
N ASP A 121 -5.87 21.85 -22.32
CA ASP A 121 -6.13 22.62 -23.54
C ASP A 121 -4.88 22.93 -24.36
N SER A 122 -3.69 22.94 -23.74
CA SER A 122 -2.43 23.02 -24.49
C SER A 122 -2.04 21.72 -25.18
N LYS A 123 -2.83 20.65 -25.03
CA LYS A 123 -2.67 19.33 -25.67
C LYS A 123 -1.26 18.77 -25.48
N PRO A 124 -0.83 18.55 -24.23
CA PRO A 124 0.51 18.09 -23.92
C PRO A 124 0.77 16.73 -24.58
N SER A 125 2.01 16.52 -25.02
CA SER A 125 2.42 15.25 -25.60
C SER A 125 2.51 14.15 -24.53
N LEU A 126 2.46 12.88 -24.95
CA LEU A 126 2.65 11.76 -24.01
C LEU A 126 4.02 11.82 -23.32
N ASP A 127 5.07 12.23 -24.03
CA ASP A 127 6.42 12.32 -23.46
C ASP A 127 6.52 13.45 -22.44
N GLU A 128 5.85 14.58 -22.68
CA GLU A 128 5.72 15.65 -21.70
C GLU A 128 4.99 15.16 -20.45
N LEU A 129 3.87 14.45 -20.61
CA LEU A 129 3.12 13.88 -19.48
C LEU A 129 3.95 12.88 -18.68
N ARG A 130 4.75 12.04 -19.35
CA ARG A 130 5.67 11.09 -18.69
C ARG A 130 6.75 11.82 -17.89
N SER A 131 7.39 12.81 -18.50
CA SER A 131 8.40 13.62 -17.83
C SER A 131 7.83 14.32 -16.59
N LEU A 132 6.62 14.89 -16.69
CA LEU A 132 5.95 15.52 -15.56
C LEU A 132 5.58 14.51 -14.48
N ALA A 133 5.13 13.31 -14.84
CA ALA A 133 4.83 12.25 -13.90
C ALA A 133 6.07 11.80 -13.11
N ASP A 134 7.22 11.68 -13.79
CA ASP A 134 8.50 11.32 -13.14
C ASP A 134 8.94 12.41 -12.14
N GLU A 135 8.83 13.68 -12.52
CA GLU A 135 9.11 14.79 -11.61
C GLU A 135 8.16 14.81 -10.41
N LEU A 136 6.87 14.55 -10.62
CA LEU A 136 5.88 14.46 -9.56
C LEU A 136 6.20 13.33 -8.58
N ALA A 137 6.58 12.16 -9.10
CA ALA A 137 7.01 11.03 -8.27
C ALA A 137 8.25 11.36 -7.44
N GLN A 138 9.16 12.20 -7.94
CA GLN A 138 10.37 12.61 -7.22
C GLN A 138 10.15 13.72 -6.20
N ASN A 139 9.16 14.61 -6.45
CA ASN A 139 8.94 15.83 -5.66
C ASN A 139 7.78 15.71 -4.68
N TYR A 140 6.74 14.92 -4.99
CA TYR A 140 5.49 14.83 -4.22
C TYR A 140 5.25 13.45 -3.60
N VAL A 141 6.22 12.54 -3.69
CA VAL A 141 6.19 11.23 -3.03
C VAL A 141 7.44 11.05 -2.17
N ALA A 142 7.29 10.47 -0.99
CA ALA A 142 8.41 10.27 -0.08
C ALA A 142 9.47 9.30 -0.65
N THR A 143 10.64 9.84 -0.98
CA THR A 143 11.83 9.11 -1.40
C THR A 143 12.94 9.19 -0.35
N HIS A 144 14.15 8.75 -0.70
CA HIS A 144 15.36 8.97 0.11
C HIS A 144 15.60 10.46 0.43
N ARG A 145 15.01 11.38 -0.34
CA ARG A 145 15.07 12.83 -0.10
C ARG A 145 14.43 13.23 1.23
N LEU A 146 13.39 12.53 1.68
CA LEU A 146 12.72 12.82 2.94
C LEU A 146 13.69 12.74 4.13
N HIS A 147 14.61 11.77 4.13
CA HIS A 147 15.64 11.68 5.16
C HIS A 147 16.52 12.94 5.19
N ARG A 148 16.87 13.49 4.03
CA ARG A 148 17.64 14.74 3.96
C ARG A 148 16.84 15.93 4.48
N MET A 149 15.55 16.02 4.14
CA MET A 149 14.65 17.07 4.65
C MET A 149 14.58 17.03 6.18
N ARG A 150 14.48 15.83 6.76
CA ARG A 150 14.40 15.62 8.22
C ARG A 150 15.66 15.95 9.00
N ARG A 151 16.81 16.07 8.35
CA ARG A 151 18.07 16.50 8.97
C ARG A 151 18.19 18.02 9.10
N ARG A 152 17.30 18.79 8.46
CA ARG A 152 17.29 20.26 8.59
C ARG A 152 16.86 20.67 9.99
N PRO A 153 17.27 21.86 10.48
CA PRO A 153 16.76 22.43 11.73
C PRO A 153 15.23 22.50 11.72
N ALA A 154 14.60 22.27 12.89
CA ALA A 154 13.14 22.19 13.00
C ALA A 154 12.41 23.44 12.44
N LYS A 155 13.02 24.63 12.57
CA LYS A 155 12.47 25.90 12.07
C LYS A 155 12.44 26.01 10.54
N GLU A 156 13.22 25.18 9.83
CA GLU A 156 13.32 25.18 8.37
C GLU A 156 12.55 24.02 7.73
N ARG A 157 11.88 23.20 8.54
CA ARG A 157 11.17 22.01 8.07
C ARG A 157 9.71 22.32 7.86
N ASP A 158 9.25 22.05 6.64
CA ASP A 158 7.82 21.99 6.34
C ASP A 158 7.29 20.60 6.72
N LEU A 159 6.84 20.47 7.97
CA LEU A 159 6.34 19.21 8.51
C LEU A 159 5.07 18.74 7.80
N GLN A 160 4.21 19.67 7.39
CA GLN A 160 2.97 19.34 6.68
C GLN A 160 3.28 18.74 5.31
N PHE A 161 4.20 19.35 4.57
CA PHE A 161 4.65 18.81 3.30
C PHE A 161 5.32 17.44 3.47
N GLU A 162 6.21 17.28 4.46
CA GLU A 162 6.83 15.98 4.77
C GLU A 162 5.78 14.88 5.04
N ASN A 163 4.72 15.20 5.78
CA ASN A 163 3.62 14.29 6.07
C ASN A 163 2.81 13.95 4.81
N ALA A 164 2.53 14.94 3.95
CA ALA A 164 1.87 14.74 2.67
C ALA A 164 2.67 13.82 1.73
N LEU A 165 4.01 13.97 1.68
CA LEU A 165 4.88 13.08 0.90
C LEU A 165 4.76 11.62 1.34
N LEU A 166 4.71 11.37 2.66
CA LEU A 166 4.53 10.03 3.21
C LEU A 166 3.15 9.45 2.91
N LEU A 167 2.11 10.27 3.05
CA LEU A 167 0.75 9.85 2.75
C LEU A 167 0.60 9.45 1.29
N ASN A 168 1.11 10.25 0.35
CA ASN A 168 1.11 9.94 -1.08
C ASN A 168 1.84 8.61 -1.37
N LYS A 169 2.99 8.37 -0.73
CA LYS A 169 3.72 7.11 -0.88
C LYS A 169 2.89 5.90 -0.46
N TYR A 170 2.20 5.99 0.68
CA TYR A 170 1.45 4.86 1.22
C TYR A 170 0.17 4.61 0.43
N PHE A 171 -0.47 5.67 -0.07
CA PHE A 171 -1.60 5.56 -0.99
C PHE A 171 -1.20 4.89 -2.31
N LEU A 172 -0.12 5.35 -2.95
CA LEU A 172 0.40 4.75 -4.17
C LEU A 172 0.79 3.28 -3.97
N LEU A 173 1.42 2.94 -2.85
CA LEU A 173 1.76 1.54 -2.55
C LEU A 173 0.51 0.66 -2.38
N TYR A 174 -0.58 1.20 -1.84
CA TYR A 174 -1.85 0.49 -1.71
C TYR A 174 -2.57 0.33 -3.06
N GLU A 175 -2.58 1.38 -3.87
CA GLU A 175 -3.15 1.39 -5.21
C GLU A 175 -2.39 0.44 -6.14
N GLU A 176 -1.05 0.43 -6.08
CA GLU A 176 -0.21 -0.48 -6.87
C GLU A 176 -0.46 -1.93 -6.50
N LEU A 177 -0.53 -2.26 -5.20
CA LEU A 177 -0.92 -3.60 -4.75
C LEU A 177 -2.32 -3.97 -5.28
N SER A 178 -3.27 -3.04 -5.20
CA SER A 178 -4.64 -3.27 -5.66
C SER A 178 -4.71 -3.49 -7.17
N TYR A 179 -3.97 -2.70 -7.94
CA TYR A 179 -3.87 -2.81 -9.39
C TYR A 179 -3.23 -4.13 -9.79
N ALA A 180 -2.08 -4.48 -9.19
CA ALA A 180 -1.37 -5.73 -9.43
C ALA A 180 -2.25 -6.97 -9.19
N MET A 181 -3.01 -6.95 -8.09
CA MET A 181 -3.97 -8.01 -7.79
C MET A 181 -5.09 -8.10 -8.85
N ASN A 182 -5.60 -6.97 -9.32
CA ASN A 182 -6.69 -6.93 -10.28
C ASN A 182 -6.26 -7.34 -11.69
N CYS A 183 -5.04 -6.99 -12.10
CA CYS A 183 -4.52 -7.33 -13.44
C CYS A 183 -3.82 -8.70 -13.50
N GLY A 184 -3.67 -9.40 -12.37
CA GLY A 184 -3.03 -10.72 -12.36
C GLY A 184 -1.50 -10.70 -12.32
N ASP A 185 -0.87 -9.55 -12.09
CA ASP A 185 0.59 -9.42 -12.07
C ASP A 185 1.18 -9.85 -10.72
N ILE A 186 1.46 -11.14 -10.60
CA ILE A 186 1.99 -11.75 -9.36
C ILE A 186 3.39 -11.20 -9.01
N GLY A 187 4.24 -10.91 -10.01
CA GLY A 187 5.58 -10.38 -9.75
C GLY A 187 5.52 -9.00 -9.10
N ARG A 188 4.61 -8.16 -9.56
CA ARG A 188 4.31 -6.85 -8.98
C ARG A 188 3.66 -6.96 -7.59
N VAL A 189 2.76 -7.95 -7.38
CA VAL A 189 2.23 -8.25 -6.03
C VAL A 189 3.36 -8.60 -5.06
N GLU A 190 4.27 -9.51 -5.43
CA GLU A 190 5.43 -9.90 -4.61
C GLU A 190 6.31 -8.68 -4.29
N THR A 191 6.54 -7.80 -5.28
CA THR A 191 7.31 -6.56 -5.10
C THR A 191 6.65 -5.61 -4.10
N CYS A 192 5.33 -5.42 -4.18
CA CYS A 192 4.58 -4.60 -3.23
C CYS A 192 4.64 -5.17 -1.80
N ILE A 193 4.58 -6.50 -1.64
CA ILE A 193 4.65 -7.15 -0.33
C ILE A 193 5.93 -6.78 0.42
N VAL A 194 7.07 -6.70 -0.28
CA VAL A 194 8.37 -6.32 0.33
C VAL A 194 8.27 -4.98 1.05
N SER A 195 7.62 -4.00 0.43
CA SER A 195 7.44 -2.66 1.02
C SER A 195 6.40 -2.64 2.14
N TRP A 196 5.39 -3.49 2.08
CA TRP A 196 4.35 -3.59 3.11
C TRP A 196 4.82 -4.26 4.40
N ILE A 197 5.73 -5.24 4.34
CA ILE A 197 6.25 -5.96 5.53
C ILE A 197 6.72 -5.02 6.66
N PRO A 198 7.65 -4.06 6.42
CA PRO A 198 8.10 -3.17 7.49
C PRO A 198 6.98 -2.24 8.00
N ILE A 199 6.07 -1.80 7.13
CA ILE A 199 4.93 -0.97 7.52
C ILE A 199 4.00 -1.75 8.45
N LEU A 200 3.62 -2.98 8.05
CA LEU A 200 2.79 -3.87 8.85
C LEU A 200 3.42 -4.17 10.20
N LYS A 201 4.75 -4.39 10.24
CA LYS A 201 5.48 -4.58 11.50
C LYS A 201 5.39 -3.34 12.39
N ALA A 202 5.58 -2.14 11.84
CA ALA A 202 5.55 -0.88 12.58
C ALA A 202 4.16 -0.58 13.18
N VAL A 203 3.07 -0.92 12.49
CA VAL A 203 1.70 -0.65 12.96
C VAL A 203 1.12 -1.76 13.86
N GLY A 204 1.94 -2.72 14.28
CA GLY A 204 1.52 -3.83 15.14
C GLY A 204 0.81 -4.99 14.43
N LYS A 205 0.85 -5.04 13.09
CA LYS A 205 0.34 -6.18 12.29
C LYS A 205 1.40 -7.28 12.14
N HIS A 206 2.01 -7.68 13.27
CA HIS A 206 3.15 -8.60 13.29
C HIS A 206 2.85 -9.94 12.60
N LYS A 207 1.64 -10.50 12.81
CA LYS A 207 1.22 -11.73 12.12
C LYS A 207 1.31 -11.60 10.61
N TYR A 208 0.70 -10.56 10.04
CA TYR A 208 0.76 -10.31 8.59
C TYR A 208 2.20 -10.11 8.12
N ALA A 209 3.00 -9.32 8.82
CA ALA A 209 4.41 -9.11 8.47
C ALA A 209 5.20 -10.42 8.45
N THR A 210 5.08 -11.25 9.49
CA THR A 210 5.77 -12.55 9.59
C THR A 210 5.31 -13.50 8.49
N HIS A 211 4.00 -13.64 8.28
CA HIS A 211 3.47 -14.54 7.26
C HIS A 211 3.87 -14.13 5.84
N MET A 212 3.85 -12.82 5.53
CA MET A 212 4.30 -12.32 4.23
C MET A 212 5.81 -12.51 4.03
N THR A 213 6.60 -12.31 5.09
CA THR A 213 8.05 -12.58 5.06
C THR A 213 8.32 -14.05 4.75
N ASN A 214 7.69 -14.96 5.50
CA ASN A 214 7.86 -16.40 5.29
C ASN A 214 7.36 -16.84 3.90
N PHE A 215 6.26 -16.26 3.43
CA PHE A 215 5.74 -16.52 2.08
C PHE A 215 6.78 -16.15 1.01
N LEU A 216 7.33 -14.94 1.05
CA LEU A 216 8.34 -14.51 0.08
C LEU A 216 9.62 -15.36 0.20
N LEU A 217 10.11 -15.62 1.41
CA LEU A 217 11.28 -16.47 1.62
C LEU A 217 11.08 -17.86 0.99
N ASN A 218 9.91 -18.45 1.21
CA ASN A 218 9.61 -19.77 0.68
C ASN A 218 9.53 -19.80 -0.85
N VAL A 219 8.79 -18.86 -1.45
CA VAL A 219 8.62 -18.81 -2.91
C VAL A 219 9.92 -18.46 -3.62
N HIS A 220 10.74 -17.57 -3.07
CA HIS A 220 11.97 -17.15 -3.74
C HIS A 220 13.13 -18.12 -3.51
N PHE A 221 13.28 -18.69 -2.31
CA PHE A 221 14.50 -19.40 -1.92
C PHE A 221 14.32 -20.87 -1.53
N VAL A 222 13.15 -21.30 -1.04
CA VAL A 222 12.97 -22.65 -0.48
C VAL A 222 12.32 -23.63 -1.45
N TYR A 223 11.23 -23.22 -2.10
CA TYR A 223 10.43 -24.15 -2.90
C TYR A 223 11.16 -24.55 -4.20
N PRO A 224 11.00 -25.79 -4.69
CA PRO A 224 11.47 -26.17 -6.02
C PRO A 224 10.66 -25.46 -7.11
N SER A 225 11.23 -25.29 -8.31
CA SER A 225 10.64 -24.50 -9.41
C SER A 225 9.18 -24.88 -9.74
N GLY A 226 8.84 -26.17 -9.74
CA GLY A 226 7.47 -26.64 -9.96
C GLY A 226 6.49 -26.14 -8.88
N LEU A 227 6.88 -26.20 -7.60
CA LEU A 227 6.06 -25.72 -6.49
C LEU A 227 5.98 -24.19 -6.48
N LYS A 228 7.06 -23.46 -6.80
CA LYS A 228 7.03 -22.00 -6.96
C LYS A 228 5.96 -21.59 -7.97
N ARG A 229 5.95 -22.24 -9.14
CA ARG A 229 4.98 -22.01 -10.19
C ARG A 229 3.56 -22.34 -9.71
N ALA A 230 3.37 -23.51 -9.11
CA ALA A 230 2.06 -23.89 -8.58
C ALA A 230 1.53 -22.86 -7.57
N VAL A 231 2.31 -22.47 -6.57
CA VAL A 231 1.90 -21.47 -5.57
C VAL A 231 1.48 -20.15 -6.23
N ARG A 232 2.32 -19.59 -7.12
CA ARG A 232 2.03 -18.32 -7.80
C ARG A 232 0.72 -18.37 -8.58
N TYR A 233 0.51 -19.43 -9.37
CA TYR A 233 -0.70 -19.59 -10.18
C TYR A 233 -1.99 -19.77 -9.37
N HIS A 234 -1.89 -20.15 -8.09
CA HIS A 234 -3.04 -20.33 -7.21
C HIS A 234 -3.29 -19.14 -6.25
N MET A 235 -2.49 -18.07 -6.32
CA MET A 235 -2.69 -16.88 -5.47
C MET A 235 -3.83 -15.99 -5.93
N LEU A 236 -4.09 -15.96 -7.23
CA LEU A 236 -5.13 -15.17 -7.85
C LEU A 236 -6.06 -16.10 -8.62
N VAL A 237 -7.36 -15.88 -8.47
CA VAL A 237 -8.35 -16.55 -9.30
C VAL A 237 -8.56 -15.66 -10.51
N ASN A 238 -8.38 -16.23 -11.71
CA ASN A 238 -8.77 -15.56 -12.94
C ASN A 238 -10.29 -15.76 -13.14
N PRO A 239 -11.14 -14.74 -12.91
CA PRO A 239 -12.59 -14.91 -13.02
C PRO A 239 -13.05 -15.09 -14.47
N THR A 240 -12.18 -14.82 -15.45
CA THR A 240 -12.52 -14.96 -16.88
C THR A 240 -12.33 -16.38 -17.40
N GLY A 241 -11.58 -17.23 -16.68
CA GLY A 241 -11.25 -18.58 -17.10
C GLY A 241 -10.45 -18.68 -18.41
N LYS A 242 -9.96 -17.55 -18.94
CA LYS A 242 -9.15 -17.44 -20.15
C LYS A 242 -7.67 -17.34 -19.84
#